data_AF-A0AAU7C7B3-F1
#
_entry.id   AF-A0AAU7C7B3-F1
#
_cell.length_a   1.000
_cell.length_b   1.000
_cell.length_c   1.000
_cell.angle_alpha   90.00
_cell.angle_beta   90.00
_cell.angle_gamma   90.00
#
_symmetry.space_group_name_H-M   'P 1'
#
loop_
_entity.id
_entity.type
_entity.pdbx_description
1 polymer ?
#
loop_
_entity_poly.entity_id
_entity_poly.type
_entity_poly.pdbx_seq_one_letter_code
_entity_poly.pdbx_strand_id
1 'polypeptide(L)'
;MNLPGYAVSLDRHQQRRAAGLPTVSVLCGAAGLTLPEGRRWAEQGGRPLISLSSPRFERILEAWVDHLSAGRDLIRDAIAWLVRESGRSDSGSIEELTSRIRRMAPIERTAFFDSVLADASTSSAGTLCRWLIERYNQGESITEAGLTTRLSEAFAGSDDAGAREQMVMALKEVIPSASAHDPVLLLARDDEQIRPAAWVESAALSLARIALWQPSTATILAIESGEFDDYCRTAPESRAKALVRAGVIAIHGLGEDEIVRRLATELPESAAHLGESVRRLVADGASDGLVSRFVDAARAAVSAASSPLGEEGSDLARSAAERFLFERLGSLPATAGLFELNAALDFRFGPSRAMEVDLLARTLGLAVEIDGYYHFQDPDAYRRDRRKDVELQKRGYLVVRVLAEDVVSRLEDVLRMILEAVASRGDRNTHRQRGEAS
;
A
#
# COMPACT_ATOMS: atom_id res chain seq x y z
N MET A 1 -4.57 -29.79 -16.04
CA MET A 1 -3.48 -29.89 -15.04
C MET A 1 -3.81 -28.83 -14.00
N ASN A 2 -4.23 -29.21 -12.78
CA ASN A 2 -4.63 -28.23 -11.76
C ASN A 2 -3.39 -27.40 -11.42
N LEU A 3 -3.37 -26.15 -11.88
CA LEU A 3 -2.37 -25.19 -11.45
C LEU A 3 -2.44 -25.12 -9.92
N PRO A 4 -1.32 -25.29 -9.20
CA PRO A 4 -1.33 -25.00 -7.76
C PRO A 4 -1.87 -23.59 -7.56
N GLY A 5 -2.78 -23.41 -6.60
CA GLY A 5 -3.32 -22.09 -6.29
C GLY A 5 -2.18 -21.07 -6.12
N TYR A 6 -2.38 -19.84 -6.58
CA TYR A 6 -1.34 -18.80 -6.62
C TYR A 6 -0.56 -18.64 -5.29
N ALA A 7 -1.22 -18.85 -4.14
CA ALA A 7 -0.59 -18.85 -2.82
C ALA A 7 0.54 -19.91 -2.69
N VAL A 8 0.31 -21.13 -3.19
CA VAL A 8 1.33 -22.20 -3.19
C VAL A 8 2.53 -21.83 -4.06
N SER A 9 2.30 -21.11 -5.16
CA SER A 9 3.38 -20.61 -6.02
C SER A 9 4.18 -19.50 -5.33
N LEU A 10 3.51 -18.58 -4.63
CA LEU A 10 4.17 -17.54 -3.84
C LEU A 10 4.97 -18.14 -2.67
N ASP A 11 4.47 -19.17 -2.00
CA ASP A 11 5.21 -19.88 -0.94
C ASP A 11 6.43 -20.60 -1.50
N ARG A 12 6.34 -21.20 -2.68
CA ARG A 12 7.50 -21.78 -3.38
C ARG A 12 8.53 -20.69 -3.71
N HIS A 13 8.10 -19.51 -4.16
CA HIS A 13 9.00 -18.39 -4.38
C HIS A 13 9.67 -17.92 -3.08
N GLN A 14 8.94 -17.95 -1.96
CA GLN A 14 9.51 -17.63 -0.65
C GLN A 14 10.55 -18.66 -0.20
N GLN A 15 10.32 -19.95 -0.45
CA GLN A 15 11.32 -20.99 -0.18
C GLN A 15 12.60 -20.77 -1.00
N ARG A 16 12.47 -20.37 -2.26
CA ARG A 16 13.62 -20.03 -3.12
C ARG A 16 14.40 -18.85 -2.54
N ARG A 17 13.72 -17.78 -2.12
CA ARG A 17 14.34 -16.62 -1.47
C ARG A 17 15.07 -16.99 -0.18
N ALA A 18 14.46 -17.84 0.65
CA ALA A 18 15.08 -18.36 1.87
C ALA A 18 16.34 -19.20 1.58
N ALA A 19 16.39 -19.86 0.42
CA ALA A 19 17.57 -20.58 -0.07
C ALA A 19 18.61 -19.67 -0.77
N GLY A 20 18.43 -18.35 -0.72
CA GLY A 20 19.33 -17.38 -1.35
C GLY A 20 19.18 -17.24 -2.87
N LEU A 21 18.12 -17.81 -3.47
CA LEU A 21 17.88 -17.72 -4.91
C LEU A 21 17.14 -16.42 -5.27
N PRO A 22 17.73 -15.53 -6.09
CA PRO A 22 17.07 -14.32 -6.58
C PRO A 22 15.75 -14.64 -7.25
N THR A 23 14.65 -14.12 -6.70
CA THR A 23 13.30 -14.43 -7.17
C THR A 23 12.43 -13.18 -7.07
N VAL A 24 12.01 -12.65 -8.24
CA VAL A 24 10.94 -11.66 -8.33
C VAL A 24 9.64 -12.41 -8.57
N SER A 25 8.63 -12.23 -7.72
CA SER A 25 7.32 -12.84 -7.98
C SER A 25 6.52 -11.90 -8.87
N VAL A 26 5.94 -12.40 -9.95
CA VAL A 26 5.15 -11.59 -10.88
C VAL A 26 3.72 -12.11 -10.88
N LEU A 27 2.81 -11.40 -10.23
CA LEU A 27 1.39 -11.69 -10.26
C LEU A 27 0.82 -11.07 -11.53
N CYS A 28 0.53 -11.92 -12.51
CA CYS A 28 0.14 -11.52 -13.85
C CYS A 28 -1.36 -11.76 -14.06
N GLY A 29 -2.13 -10.69 -14.21
CA GLY A 29 -3.59 -10.71 -14.29
C GLY A 29 -4.18 -9.33 -14.08
N ALA A 30 -5.51 -9.22 -14.12
CA ALA A 30 -6.18 -7.92 -13.92
C ALA A 30 -5.86 -7.32 -12.54
N ALA A 31 -5.68 -5.99 -12.49
CA ALA A 31 -5.15 -5.28 -11.33
C ALA A 31 -5.97 -5.48 -10.04
N GLY A 32 -7.30 -5.59 -10.17
CA GLY A 32 -8.24 -5.87 -9.08
C GLY A 32 -8.09 -7.23 -8.43
N LEU A 33 -7.29 -8.14 -9.02
CA LEU A 33 -6.95 -9.43 -8.43
C LEU A 33 -5.51 -9.45 -7.91
N THR A 34 -4.56 -9.03 -8.75
CA THR A 34 -3.14 -9.20 -8.48
C THR A 34 -2.69 -8.47 -7.22
N LEU A 35 -3.21 -7.26 -6.98
CA LEU A 35 -2.87 -6.48 -5.80
C LEU A 35 -3.49 -7.07 -4.50
N PRO A 36 -4.81 -7.36 -4.42
CA PRO A 36 -5.38 -8.03 -3.25
C PRO A 36 -4.75 -9.39 -2.95
N GLU A 37 -4.39 -10.19 -3.95
CA GLU A 37 -3.78 -11.49 -3.70
C GLU A 37 -2.36 -11.39 -3.14
N GLY A 38 -1.55 -10.45 -3.64
CA GLY A 38 -0.24 -10.15 -3.07
C GLY A 38 -0.33 -9.70 -1.62
N ARG A 39 -1.29 -8.81 -1.31
CA ARG A 39 -1.57 -8.33 0.04
C ARG A 39 -2.00 -9.46 0.97
N ARG A 40 -3.00 -10.24 0.56
CA ARG A 40 -3.54 -11.35 1.35
C ARG A 40 -2.47 -12.38 1.68
N TRP A 41 -1.60 -12.71 0.73
CA TRP A 41 -0.48 -13.62 0.96
C TRP A 41 0.53 -13.07 1.98
N ALA A 42 0.81 -11.77 1.95
CA ALA A 42 1.68 -11.12 2.94
C ALA A 42 1.05 -11.16 4.34
N GLU A 43 -0.23 -10.78 4.45
CA GLU A 43 -0.99 -10.74 5.70
C GLU A 43 -1.15 -12.14 6.33
N GLN A 44 -1.52 -13.16 5.54
CA GLN A 44 -1.62 -14.54 6.01
C GLN A 44 -0.27 -15.10 6.49
N GLY A 45 0.83 -14.61 5.90
CA GLY A 45 2.19 -14.93 6.33
C GLY A 45 2.68 -14.13 7.53
N GLY A 46 1.87 -13.22 8.09
CA GLY A 46 2.28 -12.30 9.17
C GLY A 46 3.40 -11.35 8.76
N ARG A 47 3.52 -11.04 7.46
CA ARG A 47 4.61 -10.23 6.91
C ARG A 47 4.16 -8.77 6.77
N PRO A 48 4.95 -7.79 7.24
CA PRO A 48 4.70 -6.40 6.91
C PRO A 48 4.67 -6.20 5.38
N LEU A 49 3.86 -5.25 4.91
CA LEU A 49 3.68 -4.98 3.48
C LEU A 49 3.91 -3.51 3.20
N ILE A 50 4.73 -3.22 2.19
CA ILE A 50 4.90 -1.89 1.62
C ILE A 50 4.31 -1.91 0.21
N SER A 51 3.21 -1.18 0.02
CA SER A 51 2.61 -0.99 -1.31
C SER A 51 3.27 0.21 -1.99
N LEU A 52 3.70 0.02 -3.22
CA LEU A 52 4.50 0.98 -3.98
C LEU A 52 3.90 1.17 -5.37
N SER A 53 3.96 2.40 -5.86
CA SER A 53 3.61 2.70 -7.25
C SER A 53 4.75 3.27 -8.09
N SER A 54 5.73 3.92 -7.45
CA SER A 54 6.94 4.34 -8.13
C SER A 54 7.86 3.14 -8.38
N PRO A 55 8.24 2.86 -9.63
CA PRO A 55 9.12 1.74 -9.95
C PRO A 55 10.61 2.11 -9.82
N ARG A 56 10.92 3.34 -9.37
CA ARG A 56 12.29 3.83 -9.24
C ARG A 56 12.95 3.23 -8.01
N PHE A 57 14.12 2.65 -8.20
CA PHE A 57 14.88 2.00 -7.12
C PHE A 57 15.05 2.89 -5.89
N GLU A 58 15.34 4.18 -6.09
CA GLU A 58 15.53 5.15 -5.00
C GLU A 58 14.27 5.30 -4.14
N ARG A 59 13.09 5.38 -4.79
CA ARG A 59 11.81 5.52 -4.10
C ARG A 59 11.41 4.26 -3.35
N ILE A 60 11.78 3.09 -3.88
CA ILE A 60 11.55 1.80 -3.21
C ILE A 60 12.40 1.71 -1.93
N LEU A 61 13.67 2.12 -1.99
CA LEU A 61 14.55 2.14 -0.82
C LEU A 61 14.11 3.16 0.23
N GLU A 62 13.69 4.36 -0.19
CA GLU A 62 13.12 5.38 0.69
C GLU A 62 11.93 4.83 1.48
N ALA A 63 10.96 4.22 0.79
CA ALA A 63 9.79 3.64 1.43
C ALA A 63 10.15 2.50 2.40
N TRP A 64 11.19 1.70 2.10
CA TRP A 64 11.68 0.66 2.99
C TRP A 64 12.28 1.25 4.28
N VAL A 65 13.11 2.29 4.17
CA VAL A 65 13.70 2.98 5.33
C VAL A 65 12.61 3.67 6.16
N ASP A 66 11.65 4.35 5.52
CA ASP A 66 10.54 5.02 6.19
C ASP A 66 9.64 4.02 6.95
N HIS A 67 9.40 2.84 6.36
CA HIS A 67 8.66 1.77 7.02
C HIS A 67 9.38 1.27 8.28
N LEU A 68 10.71 1.14 8.22
CA LEU A 68 11.51 0.73 9.38
C LEU A 68 11.50 1.79 10.49
N SER A 69 11.67 3.06 10.16
CA SER A 69 11.76 4.14 11.15
C SER A 69 10.42 4.42 11.86
N ALA A 70 9.28 4.18 11.21
CA ALA A 70 7.95 4.43 11.77
C ALA A 70 7.58 3.52 12.95
N GLY A 71 8.14 2.30 13.00
CA GLY A 71 7.75 1.27 13.98
C GLY A 71 8.85 0.83 14.94
N ARG A 72 10.03 1.47 14.91
CA ARG A 72 11.24 0.95 15.55
C ARG A 72 12.13 2.05 16.13
N ASP A 73 12.74 1.77 17.27
CA ASP A 73 13.75 2.64 17.88
C ASP A 73 15.13 2.28 17.31
N LEU A 74 15.50 2.93 16.20
CA LEU A 74 16.78 2.72 15.52
C LEU A 74 18.00 3.04 16.41
N ILE A 75 17.83 3.93 17.40
CA ILE A 75 18.90 4.24 18.36
C ILE A 75 19.11 3.06 19.30
N ARG A 76 18.02 2.52 19.85
CA ARG A 76 18.09 1.33 20.69
C ARG A 76 18.71 0.15 19.95
N ASP A 77 18.37 -0.05 18.68
CA ASP A 77 18.95 -1.10 17.85
C ASP A 77 20.47 -0.89 17.61
N ALA A 78 20.90 0.35 17.32
CA ALA A 78 22.32 0.69 17.19
C ALA A 78 23.10 0.43 18.48
N ILE A 79 22.55 0.80 19.64
CA ILE A 79 23.19 0.53 20.95
C ILE A 79 23.20 -0.98 21.23
N ALA A 80 22.12 -1.69 20.94
CA ALA A 80 22.07 -3.14 21.11
C ALA A 80 23.10 -3.85 20.21
N TRP A 81 23.31 -3.37 18.99
CA TRP A 81 24.37 -3.87 18.11
C TRP A 81 25.76 -3.61 18.69
N LEU A 82 26.05 -2.40 19.20
CA LEU A 82 27.33 -2.09 19.86
C LEU A 82 27.59 -2.95 21.10
N VAL A 83 26.56 -3.25 21.90
CA VAL A 83 26.67 -4.14 23.05
C VAL A 83 27.15 -5.53 22.59
N ARG A 84 26.56 -6.08 21.52
CA ARG A 84 26.96 -7.37 20.93
C ARG A 84 28.41 -7.36 20.44
N GLU A 85 28.80 -6.33 19.69
CA GLU A 85 30.16 -6.20 19.17
C GLU A 85 31.20 -6.03 20.29
N SER A 86 30.81 -5.39 21.40
CA SER A 86 31.69 -5.25 22.57
C SER A 86 31.85 -6.52 23.42
N GLY A 87 31.25 -7.65 23.00
CA GLY A 87 31.30 -8.94 23.72
C GLY A 87 30.46 -8.97 25.00
N ARG A 88 29.54 -8.02 25.19
CA ARG A 88 28.61 -7.95 26.33
C ARG A 88 27.26 -8.52 25.90
N SER A 89 26.61 -9.36 26.72
CA SER A 89 25.41 -10.10 26.29
C SER A 89 24.15 -9.90 27.15
N ASP A 90 24.19 -9.03 28.16
CA ASP A 90 23.08 -8.87 29.10
C ASP A 90 22.24 -7.62 28.79
N SER A 91 20.91 -7.71 28.93
CA SER A 91 19.97 -6.61 28.67
C SER A 91 20.29 -5.34 29.45
N GLY A 92 20.69 -5.46 30.73
CA GLY A 92 21.12 -4.32 31.55
C GLY A 92 22.33 -3.56 31.00
N SER A 93 23.09 -4.16 30.07
CA SER A 93 24.19 -3.51 29.37
C SER A 93 23.70 -2.44 28.38
N ILE A 94 22.47 -2.54 27.85
CA ILE A 94 21.93 -1.56 26.89
C ILE A 94 21.60 -0.26 27.62
N GLU A 95 20.85 -0.31 28.73
CA GLU A 95 20.52 0.90 29.49
C GLU A 95 21.76 1.54 30.13
N GLU A 96 22.70 0.72 30.61
CA GLU A 96 23.99 1.20 31.14
C GLU A 96 24.80 1.90 30.05
N LEU A 97 24.94 1.29 28.86
CA LEU A 97 25.69 1.87 27.76
C LEU A 97 25.01 3.13 27.23
N THR A 98 23.68 3.15 27.13
CA THR A 98 22.90 4.34 26.76
C THR A 98 23.19 5.49 27.72
N SER A 99 23.17 5.23 29.02
CA SER A 99 23.43 6.22 30.07
C SER A 99 24.88 6.71 30.04
N ARG A 100 25.83 5.81 29.77
CA ARG A 100 27.26 6.13 29.65
C ARG A 100 27.52 7.02 28.43
N ILE A 101 27.00 6.66 27.25
CA ILE A 101 27.16 7.42 26.01
C ILE A 101 26.61 8.85 26.16
N ARG A 102 25.44 9.02 26.80
CA ARG A 102 24.83 10.34 27.06
C ARG A 102 25.70 11.26 27.92
N ARG A 103 26.58 10.71 28.77
CA ARG A 103 27.45 11.47 29.66
C ARG A 103 28.81 11.80 29.04
N MET A 104 29.19 11.13 27.96
CA MET A 104 30.49 11.30 27.32
C MET A 104 30.56 12.62 26.53
N ALA A 105 31.65 13.36 26.70
CA ALA A 105 31.99 14.47 25.83
C ALA A 105 32.21 13.97 24.38
N PRO A 106 32.07 14.84 23.35
CA PRO A 106 32.27 14.44 21.95
C PRO A 106 33.58 13.69 21.69
N ILE A 107 34.70 14.17 22.26
CA ILE A 107 36.02 13.54 22.10
C ILE A 107 36.13 12.17 22.80
N GLU A 108 35.47 12.01 23.95
CA GLU A 108 35.42 10.74 24.66
C GLU A 108 34.58 9.71 23.89
N ARG A 109 33.52 10.16 23.21
CA ARG A 109 32.70 9.31 22.34
C ARG A 109 33.47 8.83 21.12
N THR A 110 34.21 9.72 20.44
CA THR A 110 35.05 9.33 19.30
C THR A 110 36.07 8.28 19.72
N ALA A 111 36.80 8.52 20.82
CA ALA A 111 37.77 7.55 21.35
C ALA A 111 37.10 6.22 21.76
N PHE A 112 35.91 6.27 22.35
CA PHE A 112 35.14 5.08 22.68
C PHE A 112 34.77 4.29 21.41
N PHE A 113 34.22 4.94 20.39
CA PHE A 113 33.87 4.28 19.14
C PHE A 113 35.10 3.71 18.44
N ASP A 114 36.22 4.43 18.38
CA ASP A 114 37.45 3.92 17.76
C ASP A 114 38.00 2.71 18.53
N SER A 115 37.79 2.63 19.84
CA SER A 115 38.19 1.47 20.65
C SER A 115 37.26 0.26 20.50
N VAL A 116 35.94 0.47 20.47
CA VAL A 116 34.94 -0.62 20.37
C VAL A 116 34.81 -1.11 18.94
N LEU A 117 34.93 -0.21 17.99
CA LEU A 117 34.90 -0.51 16.56
C LEU A 117 36.33 -0.64 16.01
N ALA A 118 37.36 -0.94 16.81
CA ALA A 118 38.72 -1.05 16.26
C ALA A 118 38.78 -2.04 15.07
N ASP A 119 38.04 -3.16 15.15
CA ASP A 119 37.88 -4.14 14.09
C ASP A 119 36.68 -3.86 13.15
N ALA A 120 35.65 -3.13 13.62
CA ALA A 120 34.39 -2.84 12.91
C ALA A 120 34.28 -1.41 12.33
N SER A 121 35.32 -0.58 12.49
CA SER A 121 35.36 0.85 12.13
C SER A 121 35.33 1.10 10.63
N THR A 122 35.53 0.04 9.85
CA THR A 122 35.42 0.02 8.39
C THR A 122 34.14 -0.65 7.89
N SER A 123 33.30 -1.19 8.79
CA SER A 123 32.01 -1.79 8.42
C SER A 123 30.95 -0.70 8.21
N SER A 124 30.08 -0.91 7.21
CA SER A 124 28.94 -0.04 6.96
C SER A 124 28.02 0.07 8.20
N ALA A 125 27.88 -1.00 8.99
CA ALA A 125 27.14 -1.01 10.25
C ALA A 125 27.77 -0.12 11.34
N GLY A 126 29.09 -0.12 11.46
CA GLY A 126 29.82 0.77 12.36
C GLY A 126 29.61 2.26 12.01
N THR A 127 29.68 2.60 10.72
CA THR A 127 29.39 3.96 10.22
C THR A 127 27.96 4.39 10.54
N LEU A 128 26.98 3.51 10.29
CA LEU A 128 25.58 3.76 10.62
C LEU A 128 25.37 3.99 12.13
N CYS A 129 25.91 3.10 12.96
CA CYS A 129 25.78 3.17 14.42
C CYS A 129 26.37 4.47 14.98
N ARG A 130 27.57 4.85 14.51
CA ARG A 130 28.20 6.11 14.87
C ARG A 130 27.31 7.29 14.49
N TRP A 131 26.84 7.33 13.24
CA TRP A 131 25.99 8.41 12.73
C TRP A 131 24.70 8.55 13.56
N LEU A 132 23.99 7.44 13.80
CA LEU A 132 22.74 7.43 14.57
C LEU A 132 22.95 7.98 15.99
N ILE A 133 23.97 7.50 16.69
CA ILE A 133 24.22 7.89 18.09
C ILE A 133 24.74 9.33 18.21
N GLU A 134 25.51 9.82 17.24
CA GLU A 134 25.93 11.22 17.22
C GLU A 134 24.74 12.18 17.11
N ARG A 135 23.80 11.88 16.20
CA ARG A 135 22.58 12.67 15.97
C ARG A 135 21.65 12.64 17.17
N TYR A 136 21.47 11.47 17.77
CA TYR A 136 20.71 11.32 19.01
C TYR A 136 21.25 12.21 20.14
N ASN A 137 22.57 12.27 20.31
CA ASN A 137 23.18 13.12 21.34
C ASN A 137 23.11 14.62 21.01
N GLN A 138 22.95 14.99 19.74
CA GLN A 138 22.68 16.37 19.33
C GLN A 138 21.20 16.76 19.52
N GLY A 139 20.34 15.82 19.90
CA GLY A 139 18.90 16.04 20.06
C GLY A 139 18.13 16.05 18.74
N GLU A 140 18.74 15.59 17.65
CA GLU A 140 18.06 15.50 16.35
C GLU A 140 17.06 14.35 16.32
N SER A 141 15.91 14.56 15.68
CA SER A 141 14.94 13.50 15.44
C SER A 141 15.35 12.62 14.26
N ILE A 142 15.30 11.30 14.47
CA ILE A 142 15.62 10.26 13.48
C ILE A 142 14.34 9.69 12.86
N THR A 143 13.18 10.04 13.40
CA THR A 143 11.87 9.57 12.90
C THR A 143 11.24 10.53 11.88
N GLU A 144 11.89 11.67 11.61
CA GLU A 144 11.41 12.66 10.65
C GLU A 144 11.69 12.25 9.19
N ALA A 145 10.82 12.73 8.29
CA ALA A 145 10.95 12.53 6.84
C ALA A 145 12.34 12.96 6.33
N GLY A 146 12.87 12.24 5.34
CA GLY A 146 14.18 12.52 4.75
C GLY A 146 15.35 11.82 5.45
N LEU A 147 15.08 10.88 6.36
CA LEU A 147 16.12 10.00 6.95
C LEU A 147 16.96 9.31 5.86
N THR A 148 16.33 8.77 4.83
CA THR A 148 17.01 8.09 3.72
C THR A 148 18.04 8.98 3.02
N THR A 149 17.70 10.24 2.78
CA THR A 149 18.60 11.22 2.15
C THR A 149 19.78 11.52 3.05
N ARG A 150 19.52 11.85 4.32
CA ARG A 150 20.57 12.15 5.31
C ARG A 150 21.52 10.97 5.52
N LEU A 151 20.98 9.75 5.56
CA LEU A 151 21.79 8.53 5.64
C LEU A 151 22.59 8.34 4.34
N SER A 152 21.97 8.49 3.17
CA SER A 152 22.69 8.37 1.89
C SER A 152 23.87 9.33 1.81
N GLU A 153 23.73 10.57 2.29
CA GLU A 153 24.82 11.56 2.38
C GLU A 153 25.92 11.13 3.34
N ALA A 154 25.57 10.51 4.48
CA ALA A 154 26.54 9.98 5.43
C ALA A 154 27.36 8.81 4.88
N PHE A 155 26.79 8.05 3.94
CA PHE A 155 27.44 6.95 3.24
C PHE A 155 28.12 7.38 1.92
N ALA A 156 27.84 8.59 1.43
CA ALA A 156 28.43 9.11 0.21
C ALA A 156 29.88 9.57 0.43
N GLY A 157 30.82 8.62 0.35
CA GLY A 157 32.20 8.96 0.02
C GLY A 157 32.31 9.58 -1.38
N SER A 158 33.47 10.15 -1.71
CA SER A 158 33.74 10.65 -3.06
C SER A 158 33.63 9.51 -4.09
N ASP A 159 32.56 9.53 -4.89
CA ASP A 159 32.26 8.69 -6.09
C ASP A 159 31.57 7.31 -5.95
N ASP A 160 30.90 6.97 -4.85
CA ASP A 160 30.43 5.57 -4.69
C ASP A 160 29.02 5.25 -5.25
N ALA A 161 29.00 4.61 -6.42
CA ALA A 161 27.84 3.91 -6.97
C ALA A 161 27.50 2.68 -6.10
N GLY A 162 26.75 2.89 -5.02
CA GLY A 162 26.38 1.80 -4.10
C GLY A 162 26.10 2.24 -2.66
N ALA A 163 26.24 3.52 -2.34
CA ALA A 163 26.03 4.06 -0.99
C ALA A 163 24.65 3.68 -0.41
N ARG A 164 23.59 3.66 -1.23
CA ARG A 164 22.25 3.28 -0.79
C ARG A 164 22.12 1.80 -0.45
N GLU A 165 22.75 0.92 -1.23
CA GLU A 165 22.83 -0.49 -0.90
C GLU A 165 23.64 -0.73 0.38
N GLN A 166 24.79 -0.07 0.53
CA GLN A 166 25.60 -0.16 1.75
C GLN A 166 24.82 0.30 2.99
N MET A 167 24.06 1.40 2.87
CA MET A 167 23.17 1.91 3.93
C MET A 167 22.14 0.86 4.35
N VAL A 168 21.46 0.21 3.41
CA VAL A 168 20.46 -0.82 3.75
C VAL A 168 21.12 -2.08 4.32
N MET A 169 22.29 -2.48 3.82
CA MET A 169 23.07 -3.58 4.42
C MET A 169 23.42 -3.27 5.87
N ALA A 170 23.90 -2.05 6.14
CA ALA A 170 24.19 -1.59 7.49
C ALA A 170 22.95 -1.63 8.39
N LEU A 171 21.80 -1.15 7.89
CA LEU A 171 20.53 -1.20 8.64
C LEU A 171 20.16 -2.65 8.98
N LYS A 172 20.21 -3.57 8.00
CA LYS A 172 19.89 -4.99 8.23
C LYS A 172 20.83 -5.69 9.20
N GLU A 173 22.09 -5.26 9.29
CA GLU A 173 23.08 -5.82 10.22
C GLU A 173 22.88 -5.29 11.66
N VAL A 174 22.57 -4.00 11.80
CA VAL A 174 22.31 -3.37 13.10
C VAL A 174 21.04 -3.93 13.73
N ILE A 175 20.00 -4.10 12.91
CA ILE A 175 18.69 -4.60 13.33
C ILE A 175 18.77 -6.11 13.65
N PRO A 176 18.38 -6.55 14.86
CA PRO A 176 18.43 -7.97 15.24
C PRO A 176 17.69 -8.88 14.24
N SER A 177 18.40 -9.91 13.74
CA SER A 177 17.91 -10.83 12.69
C SER A 177 16.88 -11.88 13.17
N ALA A 178 16.34 -11.73 14.39
CA ALA A 178 15.31 -12.61 14.92
C ALA A 178 13.96 -12.35 14.22
N SER A 179 13.87 -12.80 12.97
CA SER A 179 12.72 -13.48 12.39
C SER A 179 11.35 -12.79 12.54
N ALA A 180 11.00 -11.86 11.62
CA ALA A 180 9.62 -11.65 11.10
C ALA A 180 9.41 -10.36 10.27
N HIS A 181 10.40 -9.48 10.08
CA HIS A 181 10.09 -8.07 9.74
C HIS A 181 10.60 -7.52 8.42
N ASP A 182 11.24 -8.33 7.55
CA ASP A 182 11.52 -7.84 6.19
C ASP A 182 10.18 -7.67 5.46
N PRO A 183 9.81 -6.45 5.07
CA PRO A 183 8.52 -6.20 4.44
C PRO A 183 8.48 -6.82 3.05
N VAL A 184 7.30 -7.28 2.65
CA VAL A 184 7.00 -7.59 1.26
C VAL A 184 6.91 -6.27 0.51
N LEU A 185 7.72 -6.13 -0.55
CA LEU A 185 7.66 -5.01 -1.48
C LEU A 185 6.68 -5.37 -2.59
N LEU A 186 5.48 -4.78 -2.57
CA LEU A 186 4.44 -4.99 -3.56
C LEU A 186 4.34 -3.76 -4.46
N LEU A 187 4.82 -3.90 -5.69
CA LEU A 187 4.84 -2.84 -6.70
C LEU A 187 3.70 -3.04 -7.70
N ALA A 188 2.84 -2.03 -7.85
CA ALA A 188 1.72 -2.01 -8.78
C ALA A 188 1.58 -0.62 -9.41
N ARG A 189 1.20 -0.55 -10.68
CA ARG A 189 0.97 0.73 -11.36
C ARG A 189 -0.38 1.32 -10.89
N ASP A 190 -0.38 2.58 -10.44
CA ASP A 190 -1.57 3.32 -10.02
C ASP A 190 -1.96 4.45 -10.99
N ASP A 191 -1.01 4.90 -11.82
CA ASP A 191 -1.17 6.04 -12.73
C ASP A 191 -1.28 5.61 -14.20
N GLU A 192 -2.44 5.88 -14.81
CA GLU A 192 -2.71 5.69 -16.24
C GLU A 192 -1.94 6.64 -17.17
N GLN A 193 -1.40 7.74 -16.66
CA GLN A 193 -0.66 8.73 -17.46
C GLN A 193 0.76 8.28 -17.80
N ILE A 194 1.36 7.39 -17.00
CA ILE A 194 2.70 6.87 -17.27
C ILE A 194 2.62 5.76 -18.32
N ARG A 195 3.39 5.91 -19.41
CA ARG A 195 3.48 4.88 -20.46
C ARG A 195 3.80 3.51 -19.85
N PRO A 196 2.93 2.50 -20.02
CA PRO A 196 3.08 1.20 -19.39
C PRO A 196 4.45 0.57 -19.61
N ALA A 197 4.96 0.56 -20.85
CA ALA A 197 6.23 -0.06 -21.18
C ALA A 197 7.43 0.48 -20.38
N ALA A 198 7.53 1.81 -20.24
CA ALA A 198 8.63 2.44 -19.50
C ALA A 198 8.53 2.18 -17.99
N TRP A 199 7.31 2.17 -17.45
CA TRP A 199 7.06 1.83 -16.05
C TRP A 199 7.45 0.37 -15.76
N VAL A 200 7.00 -0.56 -16.60
CA VAL A 200 7.27 -2.01 -16.46
C VAL A 200 8.76 -2.31 -16.58
N GLU A 201 9.46 -1.67 -17.51
CA GLU A 201 10.91 -1.81 -17.63
C GLU A 201 11.65 -1.32 -16.37
N SER A 202 11.31 -0.14 -15.87
CA SER A 202 11.88 0.38 -14.61
C SER A 202 11.56 -0.56 -13.44
N ALA A 203 10.34 -1.09 -13.37
CA ALA A 203 9.91 -1.99 -12.30
C ALA A 203 10.73 -3.29 -12.34
N ALA A 204 10.85 -3.90 -13.52
CA ALA A 204 11.64 -5.11 -13.71
C ALA A 204 13.11 -4.89 -13.34
N LEU A 205 13.72 -3.78 -13.76
CA LEU A 205 15.10 -3.43 -13.42
C LEU A 205 15.31 -3.25 -11.92
N SER A 206 14.46 -2.44 -11.26
CA SER A 206 14.58 -2.18 -9.82
C SER A 206 14.35 -3.43 -8.98
N LEU A 207 13.30 -4.21 -9.25
CA LEU A 207 13.01 -5.43 -8.49
C LEU A 207 14.04 -6.52 -8.74
N ALA A 208 14.58 -6.63 -9.97
CA ALA A 208 15.69 -7.54 -10.24
C ALA A 208 16.96 -7.13 -9.52
N ARG A 209 17.30 -5.84 -9.48
CA ARG A 209 18.44 -5.32 -8.69
C ARG A 209 18.29 -5.70 -7.22
N ILE A 210 17.11 -5.49 -6.63
CA ILE A 210 16.81 -5.88 -5.24
C ILE A 210 16.91 -7.39 -5.05
N ALA A 211 16.29 -8.20 -5.90
CA ALA A 211 16.32 -9.66 -5.75
C ALA A 211 17.72 -10.25 -5.87
N LEU A 212 18.59 -9.63 -6.67
CA LEU A 212 19.98 -10.04 -6.85
C LEU A 212 20.86 -9.64 -5.66
N TRP A 213 20.68 -8.43 -5.15
CA TRP A 213 21.46 -7.91 -4.05
C TRP A 213 20.96 -8.38 -2.67
N GLN A 214 19.65 -8.59 -2.52
CA GLN A 214 18.96 -9.06 -1.31
C GLN A 214 17.97 -10.20 -1.63
N PRO A 215 18.46 -11.43 -1.87
CA PRO A 215 17.60 -12.54 -2.26
C PRO A 215 16.53 -12.92 -1.23
N SER A 216 16.75 -12.62 0.06
CA SER A 216 15.77 -12.88 1.13
C SER A 216 14.56 -11.94 1.09
N THR A 217 14.71 -10.74 0.51
CA THR A 217 13.64 -9.74 0.44
C THR A 217 12.54 -10.20 -0.52
N ALA A 218 11.31 -10.27 -0.03
CA ALA A 218 10.17 -10.64 -0.85
C ALA A 218 9.74 -9.48 -1.75
N THR A 219 9.93 -9.63 -3.06
CA THR A 219 9.46 -8.70 -4.08
C THR A 219 8.31 -9.30 -4.88
N ILE A 220 7.27 -8.50 -5.08
CA ILE A 220 6.10 -8.83 -5.88
C ILE A 220 5.83 -7.68 -6.86
N LEU A 221 5.76 -8.01 -8.15
CA LEU A 221 5.25 -7.17 -9.21
C LEU A 221 3.81 -7.59 -9.52
N ALA A 222 2.85 -6.71 -9.30
CA ALA A 222 1.47 -6.87 -9.78
C ALA A 222 1.35 -6.15 -11.13
N ILE A 223 0.98 -6.88 -12.17
CA ILE A 223 0.97 -6.38 -13.55
C ILE A 223 -0.16 -7.01 -14.37
N GLU A 224 -0.73 -6.22 -15.27
CA GLU A 224 -1.74 -6.71 -16.22
C GLU A 224 -1.14 -7.63 -17.26
N SER A 225 -1.89 -8.65 -17.69
CA SER A 225 -1.41 -9.64 -18.65
C SER A 225 -0.98 -9.02 -19.97
N GLY A 226 -1.75 -8.04 -20.49
CA GLY A 226 -1.42 -7.35 -21.74
C GLY A 226 -0.12 -6.54 -21.65
N GLU A 227 0.10 -5.85 -20.53
CA GLU A 227 1.34 -5.08 -20.28
C GLU A 227 2.56 -5.99 -20.15
N PHE A 228 2.41 -7.11 -19.44
CA PHE A 228 3.48 -8.09 -19.26
C PHE A 228 3.86 -8.78 -20.57
N ASP A 229 2.86 -9.16 -21.38
CA ASP A 229 3.07 -9.77 -22.69
C ASP A 229 3.76 -8.79 -23.65
N ASP A 230 3.34 -7.52 -23.64
CA ASP A 230 3.98 -6.48 -24.44
C ASP A 230 5.45 -6.27 -24.04
N TYR A 231 5.74 -6.19 -22.73
CA TYR A 231 7.11 -6.13 -22.22
C TYR A 231 7.94 -7.35 -22.65
N CYS A 232 7.38 -8.55 -22.51
CA CYS A 232 8.07 -9.78 -22.91
C CYS A 232 8.40 -9.82 -24.41
N ARG A 233 7.56 -9.22 -25.24
CA ARG A 233 7.74 -9.17 -26.69
C ARG A 233 8.70 -8.06 -27.14
N THR A 234 8.63 -6.89 -26.52
CA THR A 234 9.31 -5.68 -27.02
C THR A 234 10.64 -5.38 -26.31
N ALA A 235 10.77 -5.72 -25.03
CA ALA A 235 11.99 -5.42 -24.28
C ALA A 235 13.17 -6.30 -24.72
N PRO A 236 14.40 -5.76 -24.77
CA PRO A 236 15.59 -6.54 -25.08
C PRO A 236 15.83 -7.63 -24.02
N GLU A 237 16.45 -8.74 -24.42
CA GLU A 237 16.83 -9.78 -23.46
C GLU A 237 17.81 -9.23 -22.43
N SER A 238 17.47 -9.42 -21.16
CA SER A 238 18.24 -8.93 -20.02
C SER A 238 18.04 -9.85 -18.83
N ARG A 239 18.94 -9.74 -17.84
CA ARG A 239 18.79 -10.50 -16.59
C ARG A 239 17.50 -10.14 -15.86
N ALA A 240 17.10 -8.87 -15.89
CA ALA A 240 15.83 -8.42 -15.30
C ALA A 240 14.64 -9.10 -15.98
N LYS A 241 14.59 -9.05 -17.32
CA LYS A 241 13.56 -9.73 -18.13
C LYS A 241 13.49 -11.23 -17.82
N ALA A 242 14.63 -11.91 -17.73
CA ALA A 242 14.69 -13.33 -17.40
C ALA A 242 14.14 -13.64 -15.99
N LEU A 243 14.49 -12.83 -14.99
CA LEU A 243 14.00 -13.00 -13.61
C LEU A 243 12.49 -12.79 -13.50
N VAL A 244 11.95 -11.72 -14.10
CA VAL A 244 10.49 -11.48 -14.06
C VAL A 244 9.72 -12.56 -14.83
N ARG A 245 10.23 -13.01 -15.99
CA ARG A 245 9.64 -14.11 -16.76
C ARG A 245 9.64 -15.45 -16.02
N ALA A 246 10.70 -15.74 -15.28
CA ALA A 246 10.78 -16.96 -14.48
C ALA A 246 9.85 -16.96 -13.26
N GLY A 247 9.43 -15.77 -12.82
CA GLY A 247 8.62 -15.57 -11.62
C GLY A 247 7.12 -15.40 -11.85
N VAL A 248 6.63 -15.65 -13.07
CA VAL A 248 5.21 -15.43 -13.42
C VAL A 248 4.29 -16.41 -12.71
N ILE A 249 3.26 -15.85 -12.09
CA ILE A 249 2.13 -16.55 -11.49
C ILE A 249 0.87 -15.94 -12.13
N ALA A 250 0.23 -16.69 -13.01
CA ALA A 250 -1.00 -16.24 -13.65
C ALA A 250 -2.15 -16.22 -12.64
N ILE A 251 -2.90 -15.11 -12.62
CA ILE A 251 -4.09 -14.93 -11.81
C ILE A 251 -5.26 -14.66 -12.76
N HIS A 252 -6.26 -15.54 -12.72
CA HIS A 252 -7.44 -15.46 -13.56
C HIS A 252 -8.65 -15.03 -12.74
N GLY A 253 -9.41 -14.07 -13.26
CA GLY A 253 -10.67 -13.64 -12.70
C GLY A 253 -11.85 -14.45 -13.23
N LEU A 254 -13.03 -14.09 -12.74
CA LEU A 254 -14.29 -14.58 -13.29
C LEU A 254 -14.56 -13.95 -14.66
N GLY A 255 -15.02 -14.75 -15.61
CA GLY A 255 -15.43 -14.26 -16.93
C GLY A 255 -16.84 -13.64 -16.91
N GLU A 256 -17.14 -12.83 -17.92
CA GLU A 256 -18.46 -12.18 -18.08
C GLU A 256 -19.61 -13.18 -18.00
N ASP A 257 -19.54 -14.29 -18.76
CA ASP A 257 -20.56 -15.35 -18.76
C ASP A 257 -20.80 -15.98 -17.38
N GLU A 258 -19.76 -16.06 -16.54
CA GLU A 258 -19.88 -16.62 -15.21
C GLU A 258 -20.60 -15.65 -14.27
N ILE A 259 -20.23 -14.36 -14.31
CA ILE A 259 -20.88 -13.32 -13.52
C ILE A 259 -22.34 -13.16 -13.95
N VAL A 260 -22.62 -13.10 -15.26
CA VAL A 260 -23.98 -13.01 -15.81
C VAL A 260 -24.83 -14.20 -15.37
N ARG A 261 -24.29 -15.41 -15.36
CA ARG A 261 -25.02 -16.61 -14.91
C ARG A 261 -25.40 -16.55 -13.43
N ARG A 262 -24.50 -16.06 -12.58
CA ARG A 262 -24.79 -15.85 -11.14
C ARG A 262 -25.88 -14.80 -10.96
N LEU A 263 -25.78 -13.69 -11.66
CA LEU A 263 -26.82 -12.65 -11.65
C LEU A 263 -28.16 -13.19 -12.15
N ALA A 264 -28.20 -13.92 -13.26
CA ALA A 264 -29.45 -14.47 -13.80
C ALA A 264 -30.10 -15.52 -12.88
N THR A 265 -29.30 -16.21 -12.05
CA THR A 265 -29.80 -17.17 -11.07
C THR A 265 -30.52 -16.47 -9.91
N GLU A 266 -29.98 -15.33 -9.45
CA GLU A 266 -30.51 -14.60 -8.30
C GLU A 266 -31.48 -13.47 -8.68
N LEU A 267 -31.32 -12.89 -9.87
CA LEU A 267 -31.98 -11.69 -10.40
C LEU A 267 -32.26 -11.83 -11.92
N PRO A 268 -33.22 -12.69 -12.32
CA PRO A 268 -33.44 -13.04 -13.73
C PRO A 268 -33.81 -11.84 -14.61
N GLU A 269 -34.58 -10.88 -14.07
CA GLU A 269 -35.11 -9.74 -14.83
C GLU A 269 -34.12 -8.55 -14.90
N SER A 270 -33.23 -8.43 -13.91
CA SER A 270 -32.31 -7.27 -13.81
C SER A 270 -30.93 -7.54 -14.42
N ALA A 271 -30.55 -8.80 -14.63
CA ALA A 271 -29.21 -9.17 -15.14
C ALA A 271 -28.86 -8.49 -16.47
N ALA A 272 -29.84 -8.27 -17.36
CA ALA A 272 -29.62 -7.64 -18.66
C ALA A 272 -29.22 -6.16 -18.56
N HIS A 273 -29.68 -5.45 -17.52
CA HIS A 273 -29.42 -4.03 -17.33
C HIS A 273 -28.07 -3.74 -16.67
N LEU A 274 -27.41 -4.76 -16.10
CA LEU A 274 -26.13 -4.63 -15.40
C LEU A 274 -24.90 -4.93 -16.28
N GLY A 275 -25.09 -5.08 -17.60
CA GLY A 275 -24.04 -5.53 -18.51
C GLY A 275 -22.79 -4.66 -18.53
N GLU A 276 -22.92 -3.33 -18.44
CA GLU A 276 -21.75 -2.45 -18.41
C GLU A 276 -20.98 -2.57 -17.09
N SER A 277 -21.68 -2.63 -15.97
CA SER A 277 -21.06 -2.85 -14.66
C SER A 277 -20.41 -4.23 -14.55
N VAL A 278 -20.99 -5.27 -15.16
CA VAL A 278 -20.35 -6.60 -15.28
C VAL A 278 -19.08 -6.52 -16.13
N ARG A 279 -19.13 -5.90 -17.31
CA ARG A 279 -17.94 -5.69 -18.15
C ARG A 279 -16.85 -4.95 -17.38
N ARG A 280 -17.23 -3.94 -16.60
CA ARG A 280 -16.29 -3.20 -15.75
C ARG A 280 -15.67 -4.08 -14.67
N LEU A 281 -16.46 -4.93 -14.00
CA LEU A 281 -15.95 -5.90 -13.01
C LEU A 281 -14.98 -6.91 -13.64
N VAL A 282 -15.26 -7.39 -14.85
CA VAL A 282 -14.37 -8.31 -15.58
C VAL A 282 -13.08 -7.61 -15.98
N ALA A 283 -13.19 -6.44 -16.61
CA ALA A 283 -12.06 -5.65 -17.08
C ALA A 283 -11.07 -5.34 -15.94
N ASP A 284 -11.61 -4.98 -14.78
CA ASP A 284 -10.78 -4.65 -13.62
C ASP A 284 -10.33 -5.89 -12.83
N GLY A 285 -10.85 -7.09 -13.11
CA GLY A 285 -10.53 -8.31 -12.38
C GLY A 285 -11.22 -8.39 -11.02
N ALA A 286 -12.54 -8.57 -11.01
CA ALA A 286 -13.27 -8.81 -9.78
C ALA A 286 -13.02 -10.22 -9.24
N SER A 287 -12.70 -10.32 -7.94
CA SER A 287 -12.60 -11.60 -7.24
C SER A 287 -13.98 -12.23 -7.04
N ASP A 288 -14.02 -13.53 -6.77
CA ASP A 288 -15.25 -14.26 -6.46
C ASP A 288 -16.05 -13.64 -5.31
N GLY A 289 -15.35 -13.24 -4.23
CA GLY A 289 -15.94 -12.56 -3.09
C GLY A 289 -16.52 -11.19 -3.47
N LEU A 290 -15.81 -10.41 -4.29
CA LEU A 290 -16.29 -9.12 -4.74
C LEU A 290 -17.51 -9.24 -5.67
N VAL A 291 -17.54 -10.23 -6.55
CA VAL A 291 -18.71 -10.53 -7.38
C VAL A 291 -19.90 -10.95 -6.51
N SER A 292 -19.67 -11.72 -5.44
CA SER A 292 -20.73 -12.06 -4.49
C SER A 292 -21.29 -10.80 -3.81
N ARG A 293 -20.44 -9.85 -3.41
CA ARG A 293 -20.87 -8.54 -2.87
C ARG A 293 -21.66 -7.72 -3.88
N PHE A 294 -21.27 -7.74 -5.14
CA PHE A 294 -22.02 -7.08 -6.21
C PHE A 294 -23.42 -7.68 -6.37
N VAL A 295 -23.54 -9.01 -6.35
CA VAL A 295 -24.84 -9.71 -6.42
C VAL A 295 -25.70 -9.39 -5.19
N ASP A 296 -25.11 -9.35 -3.99
CA ASP A 296 -25.81 -8.96 -2.75
C ASP A 296 -26.35 -7.53 -2.84
N ALA A 297 -25.52 -6.58 -3.29
CA ALA A 297 -25.91 -5.18 -3.49
C ALA A 297 -27.02 -5.04 -4.54
N ALA A 298 -26.90 -5.74 -5.67
CA ALA A 298 -27.93 -5.76 -6.71
C ALA A 298 -29.27 -6.30 -6.18
N ARG A 299 -29.24 -7.35 -5.36
CA ARG A 299 -30.44 -7.93 -4.76
C ARG A 299 -31.10 -6.98 -3.78
N ALA A 300 -30.30 -6.31 -2.95
CA ALA A 300 -30.81 -5.32 -2.01
C ALA A 300 -31.45 -4.14 -2.75
N ALA A 301 -30.84 -3.65 -3.83
CA ALA A 301 -31.39 -2.59 -4.67
C ALA A 301 -32.75 -2.98 -5.30
N VAL A 302 -32.85 -4.18 -5.90
CA VAL A 302 -34.11 -4.68 -6.48
C VAL A 302 -35.19 -4.86 -5.41
N SER A 303 -34.81 -5.33 -4.22
CA SER A 303 -35.75 -5.49 -3.09
C SER A 303 -36.28 -4.14 -2.59
N ALA A 304 -35.41 -3.12 -2.53
CA ALA A 304 -35.79 -1.76 -2.13
C ALA A 304 -36.70 -1.08 -3.17
N ALA A 305 -36.54 -1.39 -4.46
CA ALA A 305 -37.39 -0.88 -5.53
C ALA A 305 -38.77 -1.57 -5.60
N SER A 306 -38.84 -2.85 -5.25
CA SER A 306 -40.05 -3.68 -5.44
C SER A 306 -40.97 -3.73 -4.21
N SER A 307 -40.50 -3.31 -3.03
CA SER A 307 -41.21 -3.51 -1.76
C SER A 307 -41.68 -2.18 -1.15
N PRO A 308 -42.88 -2.11 -0.54
CA PRO A 308 -43.34 -0.94 0.20
C PRO A 308 -42.65 -0.81 1.59
N LEU A 309 -41.43 -1.35 1.75
CA LEU A 309 -40.69 -1.46 3.02
C LEU A 309 -40.21 -0.10 3.57
N GLY A 310 -40.50 1.01 2.90
CA GLY A 310 -40.14 2.35 3.39
C GLY A 310 -38.64 2.50 3.62
N GLU A 311 -38.27 3.29 4.63
CA GLU A 311 -36.88 3.65 4.95
C GLU A 311 -35.96 2.43 5.24
N GLU A 312 -36.47 1.35 5.85
CA GLU A 312 -35.65 0.19 6.25
C GLU A 312 -35.07 -0.58 5.04
N GLY A 313 -35.85 -0.75 3.97
CA GLY A 313 -35.35 -1.39 2.74
C GLY A 313 -34.30 -0.54 2.03
N SER A 314 -34.44 0.78 2.10
CA SER A 314 -33.48 1.75 1.57
C SER A 314 -32.15 1.70 2.32
N ASP A 315 -32.19 1.61 3.65
CA ASP A 315 -30.98 1.52 4.47
C ASP A 315 -30.22 0.21 4.23
N LEU A 316 -30.92 -0.92 4.05
CA LEU A 316 -30.28 -2.19 3.70
C LEU A 316 -29.57 -2.13 2.33
N ALA A 317 -30.22 -1.52 1.32
CA ALA A 317 -29.62 -1.31 0.01
C ALA A 317 -28.41 -0.37 0.09
N ARG A 318 -28.49 0.70 0.88
CA ARG A 318 -27.38 1.62 1.13
C ARG A 318 -26.20 0.89 1.75
N SER A 319 -26.40 0.15 2.85
CA SER A 319 -25.32 -0.58 3.51
C SER A 319 -24.70 -1.69 2.65
N ALA A 320 -25.47 -2.35 1.79
CA ALA A 320 -24.94 -3.32 0.83
C ALA A 320 -24.08 -2.63 -0.24
N ALA A 321 -24.53 -1.48 -0.77
CA ALA A 321 -23.79 -0.67 -1.73
C ALA A 321 -22.50 -0.08 -1.12
N GLU A 322 -22.56 0.44 0.11
CA GLU A 322 -21.40 0.90 0.90
C GLU A 322 -20.33 -0.17 1.00
N ARG A 323 -20.72 -1.38 1.43
CA ARG A 323 -19.81 -2.51 1.58
C ARG A 323 -19.18 -2.89 0.24
N PHE A 324 -19.98 -3.03 -0.80
CA PHE A 324 -19.50 -3.42 -2.12
C PHE A 324 -18.55 -2.36 -2.70
N LEU A 325 -18.91 -1.07 -2.65
CA LEU A 325 -18.07 0.00 -3.17
C LEU A 325 -16.76 0.12 -2.38
N PHE A 326 -16.79 -0.04 -1.06
CA PHE A 326 -15.59 -0.08 -0.23
C PHE A 326 -14.65 -1.21 -0.64
N GLU A 327 -15.14 -2.45 -0.75
CA GLU A 327 -14.33 -3.60 -1.18
C GLU A 327 -13.84 -3.41 -2.62
N ARG A 328 -14.64 -2.79 -3.49
CA ARG A 328 -14.30 -2.46 -4.87
C ARG A 328 -13.14 -1.47 -4.95
N LEU A 329 -13.22 -0.34 -4.25
CA LEU A 329 -12.15 0.67 -4.18
C LEU A 329 -10.89 0.10 -3.53
N GLY A 330 -11.03 -0.76 -2.52
CA GLY A 330 -9.92 -1.46 -1.90
C GLY A 330 -9.17 -2.40 -2.84
N SER A 331 -9.84 -2.92 -3.89
CA SER A 331 -9.23 -3.80 -4.89
C SER A 331 -8.41 -3.06 -5.96
N LEU A 332 -8.68 -1.78 -6.20
CA LEU A 332 -8.05 -1.01 -7.27
C LEU A 332 -6.72 -0.37 -6.81
N PRO A 333 -5.64 -0.41 -7.62
CA PRO A 333 -4.36 0.20 -7.25
C PRO A 333 -4.44 1.67 -6.84
N ALA A 334 -5.20 2.49 -7.59
CA ALA A 334 -5.31 3.92 -7.34
C ALA A 334 -6.00 4.29 -6.01
N THR A 335 -6.74 3.34 -5.39
CA THR A 335 -7.57 3.60 -4.20
C THR A 335 -7.34 2.62 -3.05
N ALA A 336 -6.46 1.64 -3.24
CA ALA A 336 -6.16 0.62 -2.24
C ALA A 336 -5.61 1.25 -0.95
N GLY A 337 -6.29 0.98 0.16
CA GLY A 337 -5.91 1.49 1.49
C GLY A 337 -6.16 2.99 1.70
N LEU A 338 -6.81 3.69 0.77
CA LEU A 338 -7.12 5.11 0.92
C LEU A 338 -8.38 5.37 1.75
N PHE A 339 -9.41 4.54 1.59
CA PHE A 339 -10.73 4.79 2.18
C PHE A 339 -10.91 4.05 3.51
N GLU A 340 -11.58 4.71 4.45
CA GLU A 340 -12.14 4.17 5.68
C GLU A 340 -13.67 4.06 5.53
N LEU A 341 -14.26 2.90 5.83
CA LEU A 341 -15.72 2.70 5.80
C LEU A 341 -16.37 3.20 7.09
N ASN A 342 -17.46 3.97 6.98
CA ASN A 342 -18.24 4.53 8.09
C ASN A 342 -17.36 5.30 9.11
N ALA A 343 -16.49 6.17 8.58
CA ALA A 343 -15.49 6.86 9.37
C ALA A 343 -16.11 8.00 10.20
N ALA A 344 -15.87 7.96 11.51
CA ALA A 344 -16.18 9.08 12.40
C ALA A 344 -15.06 10.14 12.34
N LEU A 345 -15.46 11.39 12.19
CA LEU A 345 -14.60 12.57 12.19
C LEU A 345 -14.57 13.21 13.58
N ASP A 346 -13.47 13.91 13.82
CA ASP A 346 -13.03 14.47 15.10
C ASP A 346 -13.85 15.70 15.52
N PHE A 347 -14.82 16.10 14.69
CA PHE A 347 -15.71 17.23 14.90
C PHE A 347 -17.17 16.80 14.82
N ARG A 348 -18.02 17.54 15.52
CA ARG A 348 -19.43 17.21 15.67
C ARG A 348 -20.28 17.90 14.60
N PHE A 349 -21.40 17.27 14.27
CA PHE A 349 -22.48 17.88 13.50
C PHE A 349 -23.79 17.75 14.28
N GLY A 350 -24.32 18.88 14.75
CA GLY A 350 -25.46 18.89 15.66
C GLY A 350 -25.08 18.65 17.15
N PRO A 351 -26.07 18.40 18.02
CA PRO A 351 -25.90 18.51 19.47
C PRO A 351 -25.08 17.38 20.12
N SER A 352 -24.91 16.21 19.50
CA SER A 352 -24.26 15.08 20.19
C SER A 352 -23.54 14.03 19.33
N ARG A 353 -23.74 13.98 18.00
CA ARG A 353 -23.12 12.93 17.16
C ARG A 353 -21.81 13.42 16.54
N ALA A 354 -20.80 12.55 16.55
CA ALA A 354 -19.62 12.73 15.70
C ALA A 354 -20.07 12.75 14.24
N MET A 355 -19.41 13.57 13.41
CA MET A 355 -19.70 13.57 11.98
C MET A 355 -19.25 12.24 11.38
N GLU A 356 -20.14 11.50 10.73
CA GLU A 356 -19.81 10.23 10.06
C GLU A 356 -19.91 10.40 8.54
N VAL A 357 -19.00 9.75 7.80
CA VAL A 357 -18.98 9.73 6.34
C VAL A 357 -18.90 8.27 5.88
N ASP A 358 -19.65 7.90 4.86
CA ASP A 358 -19.74 6.50 4.41
C ASP A 358 -18.38 5.97 3.94
N LEU A 359 -17.65 6.70 3.09
CA LEU A 359 -16.27 6.39 2.71
C LEU A 359 -15.39 7.64 2.83
N LEU A 360 -14.32 7.55 3.64
CA LEU A 360 -13.44 8.68 3.90
C LEU A 360 -12.00 8.39 3.46
N ALA A 361 -11.48 9.18 2.52
CA ALA A 361 -10.05 9.25 2.23
C ALA A 361 -9.43 10.46 2.94
N ARG A 362 -9.02 10.24 4.19
CA ARG A 362 -8.56 11.29 5.12
C ARG A 362 -7.35 12.06 4.61
N THR A 363 -6.37 11.35 4.06
CA THR A 363 -5.14 11.95 3.52
C THR A 363 -5.40 12.87 2.34
N LEU A 364 -6.43 12.59 1.53
CA LEU A 364 -6.82 13.39 0.37
C LEU A 364 -7.83 14.50 0.70
N GLY A 365 -8.42 14.46 1.90
CA GLY A 365 -9.57 15.28 2.24
C GLY A 365 -10.72 15.01 1.24
N LEU A 366 -11.06 13.75 1.03
CA LEU A 366 -12.14 13.32 0.14
C LEU A 366 -13.15 12.48 0.93
N ALA A 367 -14.42 12.85 0.85
CA ALA A 367 -15.56 12.17 1.46
C ALA A 367 -16.50 11.69 0.33
N VAL A 368 -16.89 10.42 0.36
CA VAL A 368 -17.91 9.86 -0.53
C VAL A 368 -19.11 9.45 0.32
N GLU A 369 -20.29 9.98 -0.02
CA GLU A 369 -21.56 9.62 0.61
C GLU A 369 -22.41 8.85 -0.41
N ILE A 370 -23.11 7.83 0.06
CA ILE A 370 -23.89 6.89 -0.74
C ILE A 370 -25.35 7.07 -0.35
N ASP A 371 -26.11 7.78 -1.16
CA ASP A 371 -27.48 8.14 -0.82
C ASP A 371 -28.46 7.03 -1.25
N GLY A 372 -29.26 6.52 -0.31
CA GLY A 372 -30.47 5.77 -0.63
C GLY A 372 -31.57 6.63 -1.28
N TYR A 373 -32.36 6.04 -2.19
CA TYR A 373 -33.40 6.72 -2.99
C TYR A 373 -34.40 7.52 -2.15
N TYR A 374 -34.72 7.07 -0.93
CA TYR A 374 -35.73 7.69 -0.08
C TYR A 374 -35.23 8.89 0.74
N HIS A 375 -33.92 9.19 0.78
CA HIS A 375 -33.40 10.35 1.53
C HIS A 375 -33.82 11.71 0.95
N PHE A 376 -34.29 11.75 -0.30
CA PHE A 376 -34.76 12.99 -0.94
C PHE A 376 -36.23 13.30 -0.66
N GLN A 377 -36.97 12.41 0.00
CA GLN A 377 -38.41 12.57 0.25
C GLN A 377 -38.71 13.36 1.54
N ASP A 378 -37.72 13.53 2.43
CA ASP A 378 -37.80 14.42 3.60
C ASP A 378 -36.99 15.72 3.35
N PRO A 379 -37.66 16.88 3.17
CA PRO A 379 -37.00 18.17 2.99
C PRO A 379 -36.06 18.56 4.14
N ASP A 380 -36.30 18.11 5.37
CA ASP A 380 -35.44 18.43 6.52
C ASP A 380 -34.21 17.52 6.60
N ALA A 381 -34.32 16.24 6.22
CA ALA A 381 -33.17 15.39 5.94
C ALA A 381 -32.29 16.00 4.84
N TYR A 382 -32.87 16.38 3.70
CA TYR A 382 -32.14 17.01 2.60
C TYR A 382 -31.39 18.29 3.02
N ARG A 383 -32.04 19.17 3.78
CA ARG A 383 -31.39 20.40 4.29
C ARG A 383 -30.27 20.10 5.28
N ARG A 384 -30.44 19.08 6.14
CA ARG A 384 -29.38 18.65 7.07
C ARG A 384 -28.18 18.12 6.30
N ASP A 385 -28.38 17.30 5.29
CA ASP A 385 -27.33 16.76 4.43
C ASP A 385 -26.58 17.86 3.67
N ARG A 386 -27.27 18.84 3.11
CA ARG A 386 -26.59 20.00 2.48
C ARG A 386 -25.76 20.81 3.47
N ARG A 387 -26.21 20.94 4.73
CA ARG A 387 -25.40 21.58 5.78
C ARG A 387 -24.20 20.71 6.18
N LYS A 388 -24.35 19.38 6.17
CA LYS A 388 -23.27 18.41 6.38
C LYS A 388 -22.16 18.62 5.34
N ASP A 389 -22.55 18.71 4.07
CA ASP A 389 -21.63 18.92 2.95
C ASP A 389 -20.84 20.24 3.11
N VAL A 390 -21.53 21.33 3.46
CA VAL A 390 -20.87 22.64 3.70
C VAL A 390 -19.87 22.56 4.85
N GLU A 391 -20.18 21.82 5.91
CA GLU A 391 -19.32 21.71 7.09
C GLU A 391 -18.05 20.88 6.80
N LEU A 392 -18.17 19.85 5.97
CA LEU A 392 -17.06 19.09 5.40
C LEU A 392 -16.18 19.98 4.51
N GLN A 393 -16.80 20.73 3.59
CA GLN A 393 -16.08 21.62 2.66
C GLN A 393 -15.31 22.73 3.38
N LYS A 394 -15.87 23.34 4.42
CA LYS A 394 -15.16 24.33 5.26
C LYS A 394 -13.89 23.77 5.90
N ARG A 395 -13.80 22.45 6.09
CA ARG A 395 -12.63 21.75 6.63
C ARG A 395 -11.72 21.18 5.55
N GLY A 396 -11.94 21.58 4.29
CA GLY A 396 -11.11 21.19 3.16
C GLY A 396 -11.50 19.88 2.50
N TYR A 397 -12.61 19.24 2.89
CA TYR A 397 -13.08 18.02 2.25
C TYR A 397 -13.78 18.29 0.91
N LEU A 398 -13.47 17.50 -0.13
CA LEU A 398 -14.31 17.38 -1.32
C LEU A 398 -15.36 16.32 -1.00
N VAL A 399 -16.62 16.62 -1.27
CA VAL A 399 -17.72 15.68 -1.05
C VAL A 399 -18.21 15.20 -2.41
N VAL A 400 -18.16 13.88 -2.62
CA VAL A 400 -18.74 13.19 -3.77
C VAL A 400 -19.97 12.45 -3.26
N ARG A 401 -21.10 12.60 -3.95
CA ARG A 401 -22.34 11.90 -3.60
C ARG A 401 -22.79 11.05 -4.77
N VAL A 402 -23.13 9.79 -4.48
CA VAL A 402 -23.61 8.82 -5.46
C VAL A 402 -24.84 8.12 -4.91
N LEU A 403 -25.74 7.66 -5.77
CA LEU A 403 -26.90 6.88 -5.33
C LEU A 403 -26.49 5.44 -5.07
N ALA A 404 -27.08 4.81 -4.04
CA ALA A 404 -26.88 3.39 -3.74
C ALA A 404 -27.25 2.49 -4.94
N GLU A 405 -28.23 2.89 -5.75
CA GLU A 405 -28.62 2.19 -6.97
C GLU A 405 -27.53 2.30 -8.06
N ASP A 406 -26.98 3.49 -8.27
CA ASP A 406 -25.95 3.75 -9.29
C ASP A 406 -24.65 2.99 -9.01
N VAL A 407 -24.36 2.70 -7.74
CA VAL A 407 -23.22 1.85 -7.36
C VAL A 407 -23.28 0.48 -8.04
N VAL A 408 -24.48 -0.03 -8.34
CA VAL A 408 -24.68 -1.31 -9.02
C VAL A 408 -24.97 -1.12 -10.50
N SER A 409 -25.89 -0.24 -10.86
CA SER A 409 -26.41 -0.12 -12.23
C SER A 409 -25.53 0.72 -13.15
N ARG A 410 -24.66 1.56 -12.58
CA ARG A 410 -23.79 2.51 -13.28
C ARG A 410 -22.40 2.55 -12.66
N LEU A 411 -21.91 1.39 -12.24
CA LEU A 411 -20.65 1.23 -11.51
C LEU A 411 -19.48 1.93 -12.22
N GLU A 412 -19.42 1.85 -13.53
CA GLU A 412 -18.40 2.47 -14.37
C GLU A 412 -18.36 4.00 -14.23
N ASP A 413 -19.51 4.66 -14.13
CA ASP A 413 -19.61 6.11 -13.97
C ASP A 413 -19.27 6.53 -12.53
N VAL A 414 -19.75 5.74 -11.54
CA VAL A 414 -19.42 5.93 -10.11
C VAL A 414 -17.91 5.83 -9.89
N LEU A 415 -17.27 4.78 -10.42
CA LEU A 415 -15.82 4.59 -10.31
C LEU A 415 -15.07 5.71 -11.01
N ARG A 416 -15.48 6.11 -12.23
CA ARG A 416 -14.85 7.22 -12.95
C ARG A 416 -14.86 8.50 -12.09
N MET A 417 -16.01 8.87 -11.53
CA MET A 417 -16.14 10.06 -10.70
C MET A 417 -15.23 10.03 -9.47
N ILE A 418 -15.15 8.90 -8.78
CA ILE A 418 -14.32 8.76 -7.57
C ILE A 418 -12.83 8.78 -7.93
N LEU A 419 -12.42 8.07 -8.98
CA LEU A 419 -11.02 8.03 -9.44
C LEU A 419 -10.53 9.41 -9.90
N GLU A 420 -11.36 10.16 -10.63
CA GLU A 420 -11.07 11.55 -11.01
C GLU A 420 -10.90 12.46 -9.77
N ALA A 421 -11.76 12.31 -8.76
CA ALA A 421 -11.66 13.05 -7.51
C ALA A 421 -10.38 12.71 -6.73
N VAL A 422 -9.99 11.43 -6.70
CA VAL A 422 -8.74 10.95 -6.09
C VAL A 422 -7.52 11.55 -6.79
N ALA A 423 -7.46 11.46 -8.12
CA ALA A 423 -6.36 12.03 -8.91
C ALA A 423 -6.21 13.53 -8.68
N SER A 424 -7.32 14.28 -8.76
CA SER A 424 -7.32 15.74 -8.54
C SER A 424 -6.81 16.14 -7.15
N ARG A 425 -7.13 15.34 -6.12
CA ARG A 425 -6.67 15.60 -4.74
C ARG A 425 -5.21 15.16 -4.52
N GLY A 426 -4.76 14.08 -5.15
CA GLY A 426 -3.37 13.62 -5.11
C GLY A 426 -2.38 14.67 -5.63
N ASP A 427 -2.70 15.30 -6.77
CA ASP A 427 -1.88 16.35 -7.37
C ASP A 427 -1.76 17.58 -6.45
N ARG A 428 -2.85 17.99 -5.81
CA ARG A 428 -2.83 19.14 -4.89
C ARG A 428 -1.97 18.88 -3.65
N ASN A 429 -2.02 17.68 -3.10
CA ASN A 429 -1.20 17.32 -1.93
C ASN A 429 0.28 17.28 -2.29
N THR A 430 0.64 16.72 -3.44
CA THR A 430 2.04 16.70 -3.92
C THR A 430 2.57 18.11 -4.20
N HIS A 431 1.74 19.01 -4.77
CA HIS A 431 2.12 20.41 -4.94
C HIS A 431 2.29 21.16 -3.61
N ARG A 432 1.42 20.93 -2.64
CA ARG A 432 1.50 21.57 -1.32
C ARG A 432 2.74 21.13 -0.54
N GLN A 433 3.07 19.84 -0.56
CA GLN A 433 4.29 19.30 0.05
C GLN A 433 5.57 19.86 -0.59
N ARG A 434 5.57 20.18 -1.89
CA ARG A 434 6.72 20.82 -2.57
C ARG A 434 6.85 22.31 -2.25
N GLY A 435 5.74 23.02 -2.08
CA GLY A 435 5.72 24.45 -1.76
C GLY A 435 6.07 24.78 -0.31
N GLU A 436 5.88 23.85 0.62
CA GLU A 436 6.29 23.98 2.04
C GLU A 436 7.77 23.60 2.27
N ALA A 437 8.44 23.02 1.27
CA ALA A 437 9.85 22.61 1.30
C ALA A 437 10.80 23.58 0.55
N SER A 438 10.30 24.75 0.11
CA SER A 438 11.08 25.85 -0.47
C SER A 438 10.99 27.06 0.45
#